data_AF-A0A529G772-F1
#
_entry.id   AF-A0A529G772-F1
#
_cell.length_a   1.000
_cell.length_b   1.000
_cell.length_c   1.000
_cell.angle_alpha   90.00
_cell.angle_beta   90.00
_cell.angle_gamma   90.00
#
_symmetry.space_group_name_H-M   'P 1'
#
loop_
_entity.id
_entity.type
_entity.pdbx_description
1 polymer ?
#
loop_
_entity_poly.entity_id
_entity_poly.type
_entity_poly.pdbx_seq_one_letter_code
_entity_poly.pdbx_strand_id
1 'polypeptide(L)'
;MGTVVDFRSGRSGLGAMDDDGLTHVELTWVEKKIESWIRFGSVAQEKVLDRHRRIVSFRPGAVFAFVRWAANDFGTIISRVDIVRVVG
;
A
#
# COMPACT_ATOMS: atom_id res chain seq x y z
N MET A 1 18.52 -32.53 2.34
CA MET A 1 19.74 -32.87 1.58
C MET A 1 19.59 -32.20 0.21
N GLY A 2 19.74 -30.89 0.12
CA GLY A 2 20.99 -30.31 -0.36
C GLY A 2 20.93 -30.15 -1.87
N THR A 3 20.31 -29.07 -2.37
CA THR A 3 20.62 -28.56 -3.71
C THR A 3 20.80 -27.06 -3.62
N VAL A 4 22.03 -26.69 -3.95
CA VAL A 4 22.55 -25.35 -4.15
C VAL A 4 21.60 -24.58 -5.08
N VAL A 5 21.10 -23.43 -4.63
CA VAL A 5 20.49 -22.43 -5.51
C VAL A 5 21.61 -21.56 -6.05
N ASP A 6 21.97 -21.80 -7.32
CA ASP A 6 22.82 -20.92 -8.10
C ASP A 6 22.15 -19.54 -8.23
N PHE A 7 22.79 -18.52 -7.67
CA PHE A 7 22.49 -17.13 -7.97
C PHE A 7 23.38 -16.69 -9.13
N ARG A 8 22.81 -16.57 -10.34
CA ARG A 8 23.16 -15.51 -11.30
C ARG A 8 22.18 -15.41 -12.47
N SER A 9 21.48 -14.27 -12.44
CA SER A 9 21.23 -13.38 -13.57
C SER A 9 20.33 -13.87 -14.71
N GLY A 10 19.03 -13.98 -14.41
CA GLY A 10 17.98 -13.64 -15.36
C GLY A 10 17.61 -12.17 -15.22
N ARG A 11 18.26 -11.28 -15.99
CA ARG A 11 17.80 -9.91 -16.17
C ARG A 11 16.65 -9.92 -17.18
N SER A 12 15.44 -10.30 -16.75
CA SER A 12 14.21 -10.12 -17.52
C SER A 12 12.99 -10.49 -16.66
N GLY A 13 12.22 -9.48 -16.26
CA GLY A 13 10.87 -9.70 -15.71
C GLY A 13 10.35 -8.64 -14.75
N LEU A 14 11.21 -7.92 -14.02
CA LEU A 14 10.76 -6.94 -13.00
C LEU A 14 10.57 -5.50 -13.54
N GLY A 15 10.75 -5.27 -14.83
CA GLY A 15 10.71 -3.94 -15.43
C GLY A 15 9.59 -3.71 -16.46
N ALA A 16 8.70 -4.67 -16.69
CA ALA A 16 7.74 -4.61 -17.79
C ALA A 16 6.27 -4.88 -17.40
N MET A 17 5.97 -5.12 -16.12
CA MET A 17 4.59 -5.31 -15.63
C MET A 17 4.11 -4.23 -14.64
N ASP A 18 4.98 -3.31 -14.21
CA ASP A 18 4.72 -2.44 -13.06
C ASP A 18 4.95 -0.94 -13.35
N ASP A 19 4.67 -0.46 -14.57
CA ASP A 19 4.61 0.99 -14.88
C ASP A 19 3.28 1.34 -15.57
N ASP A 20 2.18 0.85 -15.01
CA ASP A 20 0.82 1.13 -15.50
C ASP A 20 0.34 2.54 -15.06
N GLY A 21 1.29 3.43 -14.73
CA GLY A 21 1.06 4.78 -14.17
C GLY A 21 0.36 4.79 -12.82
N LEU A 22 0.28 3.64 -12.12
CA LEU A 22 -0.49 3.52 -10.90
C LEU A 22 0.23 4.16 -9.71
N THR A 23 -0.53 4.88 -8.88
CA THR A 23 -0.07 5.30 -7.56
C THR A 23 -0.43 4.25 -6.52
N HIS A 24 0.57 3.80 -5.77
CA HIS A 24 0.43 2.80 -4.73
C HIS A 24 0.33 3.44 -3.35
N VAL A 25 -0.64 2.98 -2.55
CA VAL A 25 -0.85 3.43 -1.16
C VAL A 25 -0.77 2.21 -0.26
N GLU A 26 0.18 2.23 0.69
CA GLU A 26 0.27 1.21 1.73
C GLU A 26 -0.72 1.50 2.85
N LEU A 27 -1.51 0.50 3.22
CA LEU A 27 -2.44 0.51 4.33
C LEU A 27 -1.91 -0.43 5.42
N THR A 28 -1.70 0.10 6.62
CA THR A 28 -1.29 -0.64 7.81
C THR A 28 -2.44 -0.72 8.81
N TRP A 29 -2.64 -1.90 9.40
CA TRP A 29 -3.48 -2.16 10.57
C TRP A 29 -2.67 -2.92 11.63
N VAL A 30 -2.52 -2.31 12.80
CA VAL A 30 -1.96 -2.91 14.01
C VAL A 30 -2.94 -2.62 15.13
N GLU A 31 -3.51 -3.69 15.68
CA GLU A 31 -4.52 -3.62 16.73
C GLU A 31 -4.14 -2.60 17.82
N LYS A 32 -5.06 -1.68 18.11
CA LYS A 32 -4.95 -0.61 19.13
C LYS A 32 -3.81 0.39 18.94
N LYS A 33 -3.01 0.30 17.88
CA LYS A 33 -1.83 1.16 17.67
C LYS A 33 -1.93 2.01 16.42
N ILE A 34 -2.20 1.41 15.28
CA ILE A 34 -2.15 2.09 13.98
C ILE A 34 -3.24 1.50 13.11
N GLU A 35 -3.95 2.36 12.39
CA GLU A 35 -4.84 1.89 11.35
C GLU A 35 -4.91 2.92 10.23
N SER A 36 -4.99 2.42 9.01
CA SER A 36 -5.21 3.23 7.83
C SER A 36 -6.07 2.49 6.82
N TRP A 37 -6.96 3.23 6.18
CA TRP A 37 -7.89 2.70 5.18
C TRP A 37 -8.28 3.76 4.16
N ILE A 38 -8.91 3.29 3.09
CA ILE A 38 -9.52 4.14 2.08
C ILE A 38 -10.99 4.33 2.44
N ARG A 39 -11.41 5.57 2.68
CA ARG A 39 -12.82 5.89 2.98
C ARG A 39 -13.68 5.89 1.73
N PHE A 40 -13.16 6.42 0.62
CA PHE A 40 -13.76 6.37 -0.71
C PHE A 40 -12.66 6.43 -1.79
N GLY A 41 -12.99 6.04 -3.01
CA GLY A 41 -12.10 6.03 -4.17
C GLY A 41 -12.16 4.70 -4.90
N SER A 42 -11.90 4.70 -6.22
CA SER A 42 -11.91 3.47 -7.02
C SER A 42 -10.54 2.80 -6.99
N VAL A 43 -10.41 1.78 -6.14
CA VAL A 43 -9.19 0.93 -6.10
C VAL A 43 -9.09 0.16 -7.41
N ALA A 44 -7.95 0.29 -8.09
CA ALA A 44 -7.67 -0.41 -9.35
C ALA A 44 -7.06 -1.80 -9.11
N GLN A 45 -6.26 -1.93 -8.05
CA GLN A 45 -5.60 -3.19 -7.68
C GLN A 45 -5.42 -3.24 -6.16
N GLU A 46 -5.47 -4.45 -5.60
CA GLU A 46 -5.12 -4.71 -4.20
C GLU A 46 -4.08 -5.84 -4.13
N LYS A 47 -3.08 -5.67 -3.25
CA LYS A 47 -2.05 -6.66 -2.97
C LYS A 47 -1.83 -6.77 -1.47
N VAL A 48 -2.14 -7.92 -0.88
CA VAL A 48 -1.85 -8.21 0.53
C VAL A 48 -0.35 -8.51 0.66
N LEU A 49 0.34 -7.82 1.57
CA LEU A 49 1.76 -8.06 1.85
C LEU A 49 1.91 -9.04 3.01
N ASP A 50 1.20 -8.78 4.10
CA ASP A 50 1.17 -9.60 5.30
C ASP A 50 -0.15 -9.36 6.06
N ARG A 51 -0.29 -9.95 7.26
CA ARG A 51 -1.51 -9.83 8.08
C ARG A 51 -1.83 -8.40 8.53
N HIS A 52 -0.85 -7.49 8.52
CA HIS A 52 -0.97 -6.12 8.99
C HIS A 52 -0.92 -5.10 7.85
N ARG A 53 -0.46 -5.49 6.66
CA ARG A 53 -0.18 -4.56 5.56
C ARG A 53 -0.74 -5.03 4.24
N ARG A 54 -1.32 -4.09 3.52
CA ARG A 54 -1.74 -4.27 2.11
C ARG A 54 -1.44 -3.01 1.31
N ILE A 55 -1.27 -3.18 0.01
CA ILE A 55 -1.16 -2.10 -0.96
C ILE A 55 -2.47 -2.02 -1.73
N VAL A 56 -3.00 -0.80 -1.87
CA VAL A 56 -4.05 -0.49 -2.84
C VAL A 56 -3.49 0.47 -3.89
N SER A 57 -3.83 0.24 -5.16
CA SER A 57 -3.32 1.02 -6.28
C SER A 57 -4.43 1.82 -6.94
N PHE A 58 -4.11 3.02 -7.42
CA PHE A 58 -5.04 3.94 -8.07
C PHE A 58 -4.51 4.42 -9.41
N ARG A 59 -5.38 4.58 -10.40
CA ARG A 59 -5.03 5.13 -11.72
C ARG A 59 -4.78 6.64 -11.67
N PRO A 60 -4.00 7.20 -12.61
CA PRO A 60 -3.92 8.65 -12.82
C PRO A 60 -5.32 9.28 -12.91
N GLY A 61 -5.49 10.44 -12.27
CA GLY A 61 -6.77 11.15 -12.22
C GLY A 61 -7.76 10.64 -11.17
N ALA A 62 -7.50 9.50 -10.53
CA ALA A 62 -8.35 9.02 -9.43
C ALA A 62 -8.33 9.98 -8.24
N VAL A 63 -9.47 10.12 -7.57
CA VAL A 63 -9.60 10.85 -6.31
C VAL A 63 -10.04 9.87 -5.21
N PHE A 64 -9.36 9.90 -4.08
CA PHE A 64 -9.65 9.03 -2.94
C PHE A 64 -9.44 9.74 -1.61
N ALA A 65 -10.06 9.23 -0.55
CA ALA A 65 -9.80 9.67 0.82
C ALA A 65 -9.03 8.61 1.60
N PHE A 66 -7.82 8.96 2.00
CA PHE A 66 -6.97 8.15 2.86
C PHE A 66 -7.12 8.58 4.31
N VAL A 67 -7.60 7.67 5.14
CA VAL A 67 -7.74 7.87 6.58
C VAL A 67 -6.60 7.16 7.28
N ARG A 68 -5.97 7.83 8.24
CA ARG A 68 -4.97 7.25 9.12
C ARG A 68 -5.17 7.73 10.54
N TRP A 69 -5.10 6.81 11.49
CA TRP A 69 -4.97 7.15 12.90
C TRP A 69 -3.86 6.32 13.55
N ALA A 70 -3.27 6.87 14.60
CA ALA A 70 -2.41 6.12 15.51
C ALA A 70 -2.70 6.52 16.95
N ALA A 71 -2.48 5.58 17.86
CA ALA A 71 -2.62 5.75 19.29
C ALA A 71 -1.41 5.15 20.02
N ASN A 72 -1.15 5.69 21.20
CA ASN A 72 -0.30 5.06 22.21
C ASN A 72 -1.15 4.61 23.40
N ASP A 73 -0.51 4.17 24.48
CA ASP A 73 -1.20 3.70 25.68
C ASP A 73 -2.04 4.79 26.38
N PHE A 74 -1.86 6.06 26.00
CA PHE A 74 -2.58 7.22 26.52
C PHE A 74 -3.67 7.75 25.56
N GLY A 75 -3.90 7.08 24.42
CA GLY A 75 -4.93 7.43 23.46
C GLY A 75 -4.39 7.89 22.10
N THR A 76 -5.26 8.51 21.30
CA THR A 76 -4.96 8.91 19.92
C THR A 76 -3.88 9.98 19.86
N ILE A 77 -2.78 9.68 19.17
CA ILE A 77 -1.67 10.62 18.94
C ILE A 77 -1.79 11.32 17.58
N ILE A 78 -2.46 10.72 16.60
CA ILE A 78 -2.74 11.32 15.31
C ILE A 78 -4.06 10.80 14.74
N SER A 79 -4.82 11.69 14.11
CA SER A 79 -5.98 11.37 13.30
C SER A 79 -5.99 12.32 12.09
N ARG A 80 -6.02 11.78 10.88
CA ARG A 80 -6.02 12.57 9.65
C ARG A 80 -6.84 11.90 8.54
N VAL A 81 -7.48 12.76 7.74
CA VAL A 81 -8.09 12.40 6.47
C VAL A 81 -7.42 13.24 5.39
N ASP A 82 -6.81 12.59 4.41
CA ASP A 82 -6.19 13.20 3.25
C ASP A 82 -7.07 12.91 2.02
N ILE A 83 -7.61 13.94 1.36
CA ILE A 83 -8.29 13.81 0.06
C ILE A 83 -7.25 14.02 -1.03
N VAL A 84 -6.91 12.95 -1.74
CA VAL A 84 -5.79 12.90 -2.68
C VAL A 84 -6.33 12.77 -4.10
N ARG A 85 -5.79 13.57 -5.01
CA ARG A 85 -5.93 13.37 -6.46
C ARG A 85 -4.61 12.80 -6.99
N VAL A 86 -4.69 11.65 -7.66
CA VAL A 86 -3.53 11.06 -8.32
C VAL A 86 -3.19 11.86 -9.56
N VAL A 87 -1.92 12.26 -9.67
CA VAL A 87 -1.34 12.87 -10.86
C VAL A 87 -0.54 11.81 -11.62
N GLY A 88 -0.49 11.95 -12.95
CA GLY A 88 0.28 11.13 -13.86
C GLY A 88 0.75 11.98 -15.03
#